data_AF-A0A2M8KKL4-F1
#
_entry.id   AF-A0A2M8KKL4-F1
#
_cell.length_a   1.000
_cell.length_b   1.000
_cell.length_c   1.000
_cell.angle_alpha   90.00
_cell.angle_beta   90.00
_cell.angle_gamma   90.00
#
_symmetry.space_group_name_H-M   'P 1'
#
loop_
_entity.id
_entity.type
_entity.pdbx_description
1 polymer ?
#
loop_
_entity_poly.entity_id
_entity_poly.type
_entity_poly.pdbx_seq_one_letter_code
_entity_poly.pdbx_strand_id
1 'polypeptide(L)'
;MKIEELAQEIDLIKKRNQRVEIDKAWETSIVRKILLLVFTYLSIGLYLNAMNIKDPWLNAVVPSIGFLLSTLTLPYFKDLWRRYIYKKK
;
A
#
# COMPACT_ATOMS: atom_id res chain seq x y z
N MET A 1 -24.85 5.21 33.02
CA MET A 1 -23.57 5.17 32.29
C MET A 1 -22.60 6.06 33.05
N LYS A 2 -21.60 5.48 33.69
CA LYS A 2 -20.68 6.19 34.60
C LYS A 2 -19.60 6.89 33.77
N ILE A 3 -19.16 8.07 34.22
CA ILE A 3 -18.05 8.82 33.60
C ILE A 3 -16.78 7.96 33.47
N GLU A 4 -16.57 7.02 34.40
CA GLU A 4 -15.46 6.06 34.37
C GLU A 4 -15.55 5.07 33.20
N GLU A 5 -16.74 4.57 32.87
CA GLU A 5 -16.97 3.65 31.73
C GLU A 5 -16.65 4.37 30.41
N LEU A 6 -17.13 5.61 30.27
CA LEU A 6 -16.83 6.45 29.11
C LEU A 6 -15.34 6.76 28.98
N ALA A 7 -14.64 7.00 30.09
CA ALA A 7 -13.20 7.24 30.08
C ALA A 7 -12.42 6.01 29.59
N GLN A 8 -12.84 4.81 30.02
CA GLN A 8 -12.26 3.54 29.56
C GLN A 8 -12.51 3.30 28.07
N GLU A 9 -13.72 3.55 27.57
CA GLU A 9 -14.03 3.44 26.14
C GLU A 9 -13.20 4.40 25.29
N ILE A 10 -13.03 5.65 25.75
CA ILE A 10 -12.20 6.65 25.07
C ILE A 10 -10.74 6.19 25.00
N ASP A 11 -10.19 5.63 26.08
CA ASP A 11 -8.82 5.11 26.10
C ASP A 11 -8.64 3.95 25.11
N LEU A 12 -9.60 3.02 25.07
CA LEU A 12 -9.61 1.90 24.11
C LEU A 12 -9.66 2.41 22.66
N ILE A 13 -10.52 3.40 22.37
CA ILE A 13 -10.62 4.01 21.04
C ILE A 13 -9.30 4.69 20.67
N LYS A 14 -8.69 5.46 21.57
CA LYS A 14 -7.40 6.14 21.33
C LYS A 14 -6.29 5.13 21.03
N LYS A 15 -6.16 4.07 21.83
CA LYS A 15 -5.19 2.99 21.61
C LYS A 15 -5.38 2.30 20.26
N ARG A 16 -6.63 2.03 19.87
CA ARG A 16 -6.93 1.45 18.55
C ARG A 16 -6.60 2.43 17.42
N ASN A 17 -7.00 3.69 17.54
CA ASN A 17 -6.74 4.71 16.53
C ASN A 17 -5.24 4.92 16.34
N GLN A 18 -4.44 4.91 17.41
CA GLN A 18 -2.99 5.01 17.31
C GLN A 18 -2.39 3.90 16.43
N ARG A 19 -2.83 2.65 16.60
CA ARG A 19 -2.38 1.53 15.74
C ARG A 19 -2.77 1.77 14.28
N VAL A 20 -4.03 2.14 14.05
CA VAL A 20 -4.57 2.40 12.70
C VAL A 20 -3.82 3.55 12.00
N GLU A 21 -3.48 4.62 12.71
CA GLU A 21 -2.76 5.75 12.12
C GLU A 21 -1.31 5.37 11.76
N ILE A 22 -0.65 4.52 12.55
CA ILE A 22 0.67 3.97 12.19
C ILE A 22 0.57 3.14 10.91
N ASP A 23 -0.41 2.26 10.81
CA ASP A 23 -0.62 1.42 9.61
C ASP A 23 -0.91 2.27 8.38
N LYS A 24 -1.76 3.30 8.50
CA LYS A 24 -2.03 4.25 7.42
C LYS A 24 -0.78 5.02 7.00
N ALA A 25 0.02 5.48 7.96
CA ALA A 25 1.27 6.19 7.68
C ALA A 25 2.24 5.27 6.93
N TRP A 26 2.34 4.00 7.32
CA TRP A 26 3.14 3.00 6.62
C TRP A 26 2.65 2.75 5.19
N GLU A 27 1.35 2.52 4.99
CA GLU A 27 0.74 2.27 3.68
C GLU A 27 0.92 3.43 2.70
N THR A 28 0.90 4.67 3.20
CA THR A 28 1.06 5.88 2.40
C THR A 28 2.52 6.32 2.25
N SER A 29 3.44 5.76 3.04
CA SER A 29 4.84 6.13 3.04
C SER A 29 5.53 5.88 1.71
N ILE A 30 6.51 6.75 1.39
CA ILE A 30 7.41 6.54 0.25
C ILE A 30 8.31 5.32 0.49
N VAL A 31 8.65 5.02 1.75
CA VAL A 31 9.47 3.87 2.14
C VAL A 31 8.85 2.57 1.62
N ARG A 32 7.55 2.36 1.83
CA ARG A 32 6.85 1.18 1.30
C ARG A 32 6.94 1.10 -0.23
N LYS A 33 6.77 2.22 -0.94
CA LYS A 33 6.84 2.26 -2.40
C LYS A 33 8.23 1.88 -2.93
N ILE A 34 9.29 2.37 -2.27
CA ILE A 34 10.67 2.03 -2.62
C ILE A 34 10.93 0.54 -2.36
N LEU A 35 10.52 0.00 -1.20
CA LEU A 35 10.67 -1.42 -0.89
C LEU A 35 9.98 -2.30 -1.94
N LEU A 36 8.74 -1.96 -2.29
CA LEU A 36 7.99 -2.67 -3.33
C LEU A 36 8.72 -2.62 -4.68
N LEU A 37 9.19 -1.44 -5.11
CA LEU A 37 9.94 -1.30 -6.35
C LEU A 37 11.20 -2.17 -6.36
N VAL A 38 12.00 -2.14 -5.28
CA VAL A 38 13.24 -2.91 -5.16
C VAL A 38 12.96 -4.40 -5.16
N PHE A 39 12.00 -4.87 -4.36
CA PHE A 39 11.69 -6.29 -4.30
C PHE A 39 11.12 -6.82 -5.61
N THR A 40 10.22 -6.07 -6.26
CA THR A 40 9.68 -6.45 -7.58
C THR A 40 10.80 -6.52 -8.63
N TYR A 41 11.68 -5.51 -8.66
CA TYR A 41 12.79 -5.47 -9.60
C TYR A 41 13.76 -6.64 -9.40
N LEU A 42 14.16 -6.90 -8.15
CA LEU A 42 15.04 -8.02 -7.84
C LEU A 42 14.39 -9.36 -8.14
N SER A 43 13.13 -9.55 -7.77
CA SER A 43 12.43 -10.83 -7.97
C SER A 43 12.31 -11.17 -9.46
N ILE A 44 11.91 -10.19 -10.28
CA ILE A 44 11.73 -10.38 -11.72
C ILE A 44 13.09 -10.47 -12.42
N GLY A 45 14.06 -9.63 -12.04
CA GLY A 45 15.41 -9.67 -12.59
C GLY A 45 16.09 -11.02 -12.34
N LEU A 46 16.00 -11.54 -11.11
CA LEU A 46 16.53 -12.87 -10.76
C LEU A 46 15.81 -13.98 -11.52
N TYR A 47 14.48 -13.91 -11.62
CA TYR A 47 13.69 -14.89 -12.36
C TYR A 47 14.06 -14.94 -13.86
N LEU A 48 14.09 -13.79 -14.53
CA LEU A 48 14.44 -13.68 -15.94
C LEU A 48 15.90 -14.09 -16.20
N ASN A 49 16.80 -13.77 -15.26
CA ASN A 49 18.19 -14.20 -15.33
C ASN A 49 18.33 -15.72 -15.20
N ALA A 50 17.58 -16.35 -14.29
CA ALA A 50 17.54 -17.81 -14.16
C ALA A 50 16.99 -18.51 -15.42
N MET A 51 16.13 -17.83 -16.17
CA MET A 51 15.59 -18.30 -17.45
C MET A 51 16.52 -18.04 -18.66
N ASN A 52 17.70 -17.44 -18.47
CA ASN A 52 18.61 -17.01 -19.55
C ASN A 52 17.91 -16.13 -20.61
N ILE A 53 16.94 -15.31 -20.19
CA ILE A 53 16.31 -14.32 -21.06
C ILE A 53 17.32 -13.21 -21.35
N LYS A 54 17.38 -12.77 -22.61
CA LYS A 54 18.24 -11.65 -23.01
C LYS A 54 17.87 -10.39 -22.22
N ASP A 55 18.88 -9.67 -21.72
CA ASP A 55 18.74 -8.40 -20.99
C ASP A 55 17.73 -8.48 -19.81
N PRO A 56 17.88 -9.41 -18.85
CA PRO A 56 16.87 -9.72 -17.84
C PRO A 56 16.59 -8.54 -16.91
N TRP A 57 17.64 -7.78 -16.55
CA TRP A 57 17.56 -6.60 -15.70
C TRP A 57 16.88 -5.41 -16.38
N LEU A 58 17.00 -5.29 -17.71
CA LEU A 58 16.28 -4.28 -18.49
C LEU A 58 14.79 -4.64 -18.57
N ASN A 59 14.49 -5.91 -18.83
CA ASN A 59 13.12 -6.41 -18.92
C ASN A 59 12.38 -6.34 -17.58
N ALA A 60 13.08 -6.46 -16.44
CA ALA A 60 12.50 -6.30 -15.11
C ALA A 60 12.01 -4.87 -14.80
N VAL A 61 12.46 -3.85 -15.56
CA VAL A 61 12.04 -2.45 -15.36
C VAL A 61 10.56 -2.27 -15.63
N VAL A 62 10.05 -2.86 -16.72
CA VAL A 62 8.65 -2.71 -17.16
C VAL A 62 7.65 -3.12 -16.06
N PRO A 63 7.70 -4.34 -15.50
CA PRO A 63 6.77 -4.76 -14.46
C PRO A 63 7.01 -4.02 -13.12
N SER A 64 8.25 -3.63 -12.81
CA SER A 64 8.55 -2.85 -11.60
C SER A 64 7.93 -1.46 -11.63
N ILE A 65 8.04 -0.76 -12.77
CA ILE A 65 7.39 0.53 -12.99
C ILE A 65 5.87 0.36 -13.05
N GLY A 66 5.37 -0.66 -13.75
CA GLY A 66 3.94 -0.94 -13.83
C GLY A 66 3.32 -1.14 -12.44
N PHE A 67 3.99 -1.91 -11.58
CA PHE A 67 3.55 -2.11 -10.21
C PHE A 67 3.62 -0.81 -9.39
N LEU A 68 4.71 -0.05 -9.49
CA LEU A 68 4.84 1.25 -8.82
C LEU A 68 3.72 2.22 -9.24
N LEU A 69 3.43 2.33 -10.53
CA LEU A 69 2.35 3.16 -11.06
C LEU A 69 0.98 2.74 -10.51
N SER A 70 0.73 1.43 -10.38
CA SER A 70 -0.52 0.95 -9.74
C SER A 70 -0.66 1.47 -8.31
N THR A 71 0.43 1.53 -7.53
CA THR A 71 0.39 2.04 -6.16
C THR A 71 0.07 3.54 -6.08
N LEU A 72 0.35 4.29 -7.16
CA LEU A 72 0.06 5.72 -7.25
C LEU A 72 -1.33 6.01 -7.82
N THR A 73 -1.81 5.20 -8.76
CA THR A 73 -3.07 5.45 -9.47
C THR A 73 -4.29 4.84 -8.78
N LEU A 74 -4.16 3.71 -8.10
CA LEU A 74 -5.29 3.04 -7.43
C LEU A 74 -6.01 3.91 -6.37
N PRO A 75 -5.32 4.74 -5.55
CA PRO A 75 -6.00 5.67 -4.65
C PRO A 75 -6.91 6.67 -5.37
N TYR A 76 -6.48 7.16 -6.54
CA TYR A 76 -7.29 8.05 -7.37
C TYR A 76 -8.54 7.34 -7.90
N PHE A 77 -8.39 6.14 -8.46
CA PHE A 77 -9.53 5.34 -8.92
C PHE A 77 -10.48 4.95 -7.78
N LYS A 78 -9.95 4.71 -6.57
CA LYS A 78 -10.75 4.47 -5.36
C LYS A 78 -11.61 5.68 -5.01
N ASP A 79 -11.07 6.90 -5.10
CA ASP A 79 -11.86 8.12 -4.84
C ASP A 79 -12.93 8.34 -5.92
N LEU A 80 -12.60 8.06 -7.18
CA LEU A 80 -13.57 8.10 -8.28
C LEU A 80 -14.73 7.11 -8.05
N TRP A 81 -14.41 5.86 -7.72
CA TRP A 81 -15.42 4.84 -7.40
C TRP A 81 -16.29 5.26 -6.20
N ARG A 82 -15.67 5.85 -5.16
CA ARG A 82 -16.39 6.38 -4.00
C ARG A 82 -17.39 7.46 -4.39
N ARG A 83 -17.02 8.37 -5.29
CA ARG A 83 -17.86 9.51 -5.71
C ARG A 83 -19.04 9.11 -6.60
N TYR A 84 -18.80 8.21 -7.55
CA TYR A 84 -19.77 7.94 -8.62
C TYR A 84 -20.53 6.62 -8.48
N ILE A 85 -19.97 5.64 -7.76
CA ILE A 85 -20.52 4.27 -7.71
C ILE A 85 -20.93 3.87 -6.28
N TYR A 86 -20.13 4.22 -5.28
CA TYR A 86 -20.42 3.86 -3.89
C TYR A 86 -21.59 4.68 -3.32
N LYS A 87 -22.78 4.09 -3.29
CA LYS A 87 -23.92 4.61 -2.52
C LYS A 87 -23.86 4.04 -1.11
N LYS A 88 -23.50 4.88 -0.14
CA LYS A 88 -23.56 4.54 1.29
C LYS A 88 -25.04 4.28 1.63
N LYS A 89 -25.36 3.05 2.03
CA LYS A 89 -26.69 2.65 2.50
C LYS A 89 -26.87 3.07 3.95
#